data_AF-D4MRM8-F1
#
_entry.id   AF-D4MRM8-F1
#
_cell.length_a   1.000
_cell.length_b   1.000
_cell.length_c   1.000
_cell.angle_alpha   90.00
_cell.angle_beta   90.00
_cell.angle_gamma   90.00
#
_symmetry.space_group_name_H-M   'P 1'
#
loop_
_entity.id
_entity.type
_entity.pdbx_description
1 polymer ?
#
loop_
_entity_poly.entity_id
_entity_poly.type
_entity_poly.pdbx_seq_one_letter_code
_entity_poly.pdbx_strand_id
1 'polypeptide(L)'
;MGFRNFACTLVLTFSFAGTAFGADAAAVPQTLSADMVTAASNEAVPLTGSKVITDEFSFEVPERWAGECVIIQNDDGLDMYDKESYEADGSGLMFSIVRCSDDSYTSLESYSILGFCGSDTFILDTSESENDNKSLKKGLRELQSSFVAVVGEGQ
;
A
#
# COMPACT_ATOMS: atom_id res chain seq x y z
N MET A 1 -17.18 -27.77 -13.21
CA MET A 1 -16.35 -28.81 -12.57
C MET A 1 -14.99 -28.80 -13.26
N GLY A 2 -13.95 -28.33 -12.58
CA GLY A 2 -12.60 -28.23 -13.16
C GLY A 2 -11.60 -27.86 -12.06
N PHE A 3 -10.97 -28.88 -11.48
CA PHE A 3 -10.04 -28.76 -10.37
C PHE A 3 -8.64 -28.35 -10.86
N ARG A 4 -8.10 -27.33 -10.17
CA ARG A 4 -6.71 -26.93 -9.89
C ARG A 4 -5.56 -27.78 -10.46
N ASN A 5 -4.51 -27.12 -10.96
CA ASN A 5 -3.13 -27.53 -10.72
C ASN A 5 -2.24 -26.30 -10.46
N PHE A 6 -1.67 -26.26 -9.26
CA PHE A 6 -0.62 -25.34 -8.80
C PHE A 6 0.73 -25.79 -9.38
N ALA A 7 1.51 -24.86 -9.93
CA ALA A 7 2.93 -25.07 -10.20
C ALA A 7 3.70 -23.76 -10.00
N CYS A 8 3.96 -23.40 -8.73
CA CYS A 8 5.02 -22.46 -8.39
C CYS A 8 6.33 -23.25 -8.27
N THR A 9 7.07 -23.36 -9.36
CA THR A 9 8.41 -23.96 -9.37
C THR A 9 9.40 -22.90 -8.87
N LEU A 10 9.75 -22.99 -7.59
CA LEU A 10 10.73 -22.12 -6.95
C LEU A 10 12.14 -22.62 -7.30
N VAL A 11 12.79 -22.00 -8.29
CA VAL A 11 14.20 -22.24 -8.60
C VAL A 11 15.05 -21.32 -7.72
N LEU A 12 15.47 -21.83 -6.56
CA LEU A 12 16.51 -21.23 -5.72
C LEU A 12 17.88 -21.66 -6.25
N THR A 13 18.47 -20.88 -7.14
CA THR A 13 19.89 -21.03 -7.49
C THR A 13 20.72 -20.08 -6.62
N PHE A 14 21.16 -20.59 -5.48
CA PHE A 14 22.18 -19.95 -4.65
C PHE A 14 23.51 -19.99 -5.42
N SER A 15 23.99 -18.84 -5.88
CA SER A 15 25.38 -18.66 -6.29
C SER A 15 26.02 -17.64 -5.35
N PHE A 16 26.70 -18.16 -4.33
CA PHE A 16 27.53 -17.38 -3.42
C PHE A 16 28.86 -17.14 -4.11
N ALA A 17 29.15 -15.89 -4.47
CA ALA A 17 30.49 -15.44 -4.82
C ALA A 17 30.70 -14.08 -4.16
N GLY A 18 31.32 -14.10 -2.98
CA GLY A 18 31.82 -12.89 -2.35
C GLY A 18 33.14 -12.48 -2.98
N THR A 19 33.31 -11.18 -3.22
CA THR A 19 34.58 -10.47 -3.01
C THR A 19 34.33 -8.97 -2.94
N ALA A 20 34.60 -8.44 -1.76
CA ALA A 20 35.12 -7.11 -1.40
C ALA A 20 35.12 -5.99 -2.44
N PHE A 21 34.43 -4.88 -2.12
CA PHE A 21 35.01 -3.55 -2.26
C PHE A 21 34.40 -2.63 -1.19
N GLY A 22 35.25 -1.91 -0.48
CA GLY A 22 34.86 -1.12 0.68
C GLY A 22 34.13 0.16 0.32
N ALA A 23 33.19 0.54 1.16
CA ALA A 23 32.95 1.90 1.62
C ALA A 23 31.95 1.83 2.77
N ASP A 24 32.21 2.70 3.74
CA ASP A 24 31.44 3.05 4.93
C ASP A 24 29.92 3.15 4.71
N ALA A 25 29.16 2.42 5.54
CA ALA A 25 27.84 2.75 6.12
C ALA A 25 27.07 1.46 6.40
N ALA A 26 26.89 1.17 7.69
CA ALA A 26 26.09 0.06 8.15
C ALA A 26 24.61 0.27 7.76
N ALA A 27 24.14 -0.40 6.72
CA ALA A 27 22.72 -0.65 6.52
C ALA A 27 22.44 -2.12 6.87
N VAL A 28 21.91 -2.31 8.07
CA VAL A 28 21.33 -3.57 8.54
C VAL A 28 20.41 -4.11 7.44
N PRO A 29 20.56 -5.36 6.96
CA PRO A 29 19.53 -5.99 6.17
C PRO A 29 18.36 -6.21 7.12
N GLN A 30 17.44 -5.24 7.16
CA GLN A 30 16.20 -5.42 7.87
C GLN A 30 15.53 -6.62 7.21
N THR A 31 15.38 -7.67 8.00
CA THR A 31 14.62 -8.85 7.67
C THR A 31 13.18 -8.38 7.48
N LEU A 32 12.86 -7.88 6.29
CA LEU A 32 11.50 -7.53 5.89
C LEU A 32 10.75 -8.85 5.80
N SER A 33 10.08 -9.19 6.91
CA SER A 33 9.12 -10.28 6.99
C SER A 33 8.25 -10.25 5.74
N ALA A 34 8.01 -11.42 5.17
CA ALA A 34 7.28 -11.65 3.92
C ALA A 34 5.82 -11.13 3.89
N ASP A 35 5.41 -10.35 4.89
CA ASP A 35 4.10 -9.72 5.07
C ASP A 35 4.12 -8.19 4.89
N MET A 36 5.25 -7.62 4.44
CA MET A 36 5.36 -6.20 4.16
C MET A 36 5.39 -5.96 2.66
N VAL A 37 4.48 -5.10 2.18
CA VAL A 37 4.47 -4.58 0.81
C VAL A 37 5.05 -3.18 0.81
N THR A 38 6.07 -2.98 -0.03
CA THR A 38 6.59 -1.66 -0.37
C THR A 38 5.93 -1.23 -1.67
N ALA A 39 5.17 -0.14 -1.63
CA ALA A 39 4.62 0.45 -2.83
C ALA A 39 5.73 1.18 -3.59
N ALA A 40 5.72 1.10 -4.91
CA ALA A 40 6.64 1.83 -5.78
C ALA A 40 5.84 2.84 -6.61
N SER A 41 6.37 4.06 -6.75
CA SER A 41 5.71 5.13 -7.49
C SER A 41 5.38 4.73 -8.93
N ASN A 42 4.13 4.90 -9.32
CA ASN A 42 3.58 4.61 -10.63
C ASN A 42 3.67 3.13 -11.06
N GLU A 43 3.79 2.20 -10.10
CA GLU A 43 3.70 0.76 -10.36
C GLU A 43 2.56 0.12 -9.57
N ALA A 44 1.79 -0.72 -10.27
CA ALA A 44 0.74 -1.52 -9.65
C ALA A 44 1.36 -2.72 -8.91
N VAL A 45 1.43 -2.61 -7.59
CA VAL A 45 1.99 -3.64 -6.72
C VAL A 45 0.84 -4.45 -6.11
N PRO A 46 0.76 -5.77 -6.33
CA PRO A 46 -0.22 -6.60 -5.65
C PRO A 46 0.07 -6.58 -4.15
N LEU A 47 -0.96 -6.37 -3.35
CA LEU A 47 -0.86 -6.38 -1.90
C LEU A 47 -0.64 -7.82 -1.44
N THR A 48 0.60 -8.27 -1.25
CA THR A 48 0.90 -9.66 -0.82
C THR A 48 0.95 -9.85 0.69
N GLY A 49 0.79 -8.78 1.48
CA GLY A 49 0.86 -8.80 2.94
C GLY A 49 -0.16 -7.86 3.57
N SER A 50 -0.25 -7.86 4.89
CA SER A 50 -1.23 -7.04 5.63
C SER A 50 -0.72 -5.65 5.93
N LYS A 51 0.59 -5.42 5.80
CA LYS A 51 1.22 -4.13 6.08
C LYS A 51 1.75 -3.48 4.81
N VAL A 52 1.35 -2.24 4.58
CA VAL A 52 1.81 -1.39 3.49
C VAL A 52 2.75 -0.33 4.06
N ILE A 53 3.93 -0.21 3.46
CA ILE A 53 4.93 0.78 3.83
C ILE A 53 5.28 1.58 2.59
N THR A 54 5.09 2.89 2.67
CA THR A 54 5.56 3.87 1.70
C THR A 54 6.64 4.74 2.35
N ASP A 55 7.29 5.58 1.54
CA ASP A 55 8.30 6.52 2.03
C ASP A 55 7.70 7.56 3.01
N GLU A 56 6.41 7.89 2.82
CA GLU A 56 5.72 8.96 3.54
C GLU A 56 4.80 8.45 4.66
N PHE A 57 4.32 7.22 4.59
CA PHE A 57 3.40 6.66 5.57
C PHE A 57 3.40 5.13 5.57
N SER A 58 2.86 4.54 6.63
CA SER A 58 2.64 3.10 6.71
C SER A 58 1.28 2.83 7.33
N PHE A 59 0.62 1.77 6.88
CA PHE A 59 -0.68 1.38 7.40
C PHE A 59 -0.84 -0.13 7.30
N GLU A 60 -1.64 -0.69 8.19
CA GLU A 60 -2.07 -2.08 8.08
C GLU A 60 -3.49 -2.15 7.53
N VAL A 61 -3.68 -3.09 6.61
CA VAL A 61 -4.95 -3.47 6.04
C VAL A 61 -5.34 -4.83 6.59
N PRO A 62 -6.64 -5.15 6.64
CA PRO A 62 -7.07 -6.46 7.11
C PRO A 62 -6.54 -7.56 6.17
N GLU A 63 -6.06 -8.68 6.74
CA GLU A 63 -5.49 -9.83 6.00
C GLU A 63 -6.33 -10.29 4.81
N ARG A 64 -7.65 -10.12 4.87
CA ARG A 64 -8.58 -10.48 3.79
C ARG A 64 -8.40 -9.66 2.49
N TRP A 65 -7.66 -8.56 2.53
CA TRP A 65 -7.31 -7.76 1.36
C TRP A 65 -5.96 -8.20 0.78
N ALA A 66 -5.09 -8.80 1.60
CA ALA A 66 -3.84 -9.36 1.14
C ALA A 66 -4.11 -10.49 0.13
N GLY A 67 -3.55 -10.35 -1.07
CA GLY A 67 -3.70 -11.22 -2.22
C GLY A 67 -4.79 -10.79 -3.20
N GLU A 68 -5.75 -10.00 -2.72
CA GLU A 68 -6.99 -9.62 -3.43
C GLU A 68 -7.01 -8.15 -3.84
N CYS A 69 -6.07 -7.34 -3.37
CA CYS A 69 -5.98 -5.92 -3.72
C CYS A 69 -4.66 -5.58 -4.44
N VAL A 70 -4.68 -4.50 -5.20
CA VAL A 70 -3.54 -3.91 -5.89
C VAL A 70 -3.38 -2.48 -5.39
N ILE A 71 -2.14 -2.05 -5.19
CA ILE A 71 -1.78 -0.73 -4.71
C ILE A 71 -0.99 -0.02 -5.79
N ILE A 72 -1.32 1.25 -6.02
CA ILE A 72 -0.59 2.14 -6.91
C ILE A 72 -0.19 3.37 -6.11
N GLN A 73 1.10 3.60 -5.92
CA GLN A 73 1.57 4.83 -5.29
C GLN A 73 1.67 5.93 -6.35
N ASN A 74 1.01 7.07 -6.11
CA ASN A 74 1.09 8.27 -6.96
C ASN A 74 2.00 9.32 -6.28
N ASP A 75 2.37 10.37 -7.00
CA ASP A 75 3.16 11.48 -6.45
C ASP A 75 2.48 12.19 -5.27
N ASP A 76 1.14 12.22 -5.27
CA ASP A 76 0.32 12.89 -4.25
C ASP A 76 -0.30 11.92 -3.23
N GLY A 77 -0.01 10.61 -3.32
CA GLY A 77 -0.68 9.63 -2.49
C GLY A 77 -0.59 8.17 -2.92
N LEU A 78 -1.65 7.41 -2.66
CA LEU A 78 -1.74 5.98 -2.91
C LEU A 78 -3.17 5.57 -3.20
N ASP A 79 -3.38 4.89 -4.31
CA ASP A 79 -4.68 4.33 -4.71
C ASP A 79 -4.69 2.83 -4.46
N MET A 80 -5.79 2.32 -3.92
CA MET A 80 -6.00 0.88 -3.74
C MET A 80 -7.17 0.41 -4.61
N TYR A 81 -6.91 -0.62 -5.38
CA TYR A 81 -7.86 -1.27 -6.28
C TYR A 81 -8.11 -2.71 -5.87
N ASP A 82 -9.30 -3.21 -6.18
CA ASP A 82 -9.59 -4.63 -6.21
C ASP A 82 -8.82 -5.29 -7.36
N LYS A 83 -8.06 -6.34 -7.06
CA LYS A 83 -7.17 -6.97 -8.03
C LYS A 83 -7.95 -7.58 -9.20
N GLU A 84 -9.04 -8.28 -8.92
CA GLU A 84 -9.83 -8.95 -9.96
C GLU A 84 -10.41 -7.93 -10.94
N SER A 85 -10.95 -6.83 -10.42
CA SER A 85 -11.50 -5.73 -11.20
C SER A 85 -10.41 -4.96 -11.97
N TYR A 86 -9.28 -4.70 -11.33
CA TYR A 86 -8.16 -3.99 -11.95
C TYR A 86 -7.53 -4.79 -13.10
N GLU A 87 -7.31 -6.10 -12.90
CA GLU A 87 -6.79 -6.98 -13.95
C GLU A 87 -7.80 -7.20 -15.08
N ALA A 88 -9.10 -7.07 -14.82
CA ALA A 88 -10.14 -7.22 -15.82
C ALA A 88 -10.23 -6.02 -16.79
N ASP A 89 -10.30 -4.80 -16.24
CA ASP A 89 -10.55 -3.59 -17.04
C ASP A 89 -9.96 -2.30 -16.44
N GLY A 90 -9.20 -2.40 -15.36
CA GLY A 90 -8.60 -1.26 -14.66
C GLY A 90 -9.56 -0.51 -13.72
N SER A 91 -10.78 -1.02 -13.53
CA SER A 91 -11.72 -0.50 -12.53
C SER A 91 -11.53 -1.15 -11.15
N GLY A 92 -12.45 -0.89 -10.23
CA GLY A 92 -12.43 -1.45 -8.88
C GLY A 92 -11.65 -0.61 -7.87
N LEU A 93 -11.61 0.71 -8.07
CA LEU A 93 -11.07 1.62 -7.06
C LEU A 93 -11.84 1.43 -5.75
N MET A 94 -11.10 1.07 -4.71
CA MET A 94 -11.64 0.85 -3.38
C MET A 94 -11.59 2.14 -2.56
N PHE A 95 -10.44 2.82 -2.59
CA PHE A 95 -10.20 4.10 -1.93
C PHE A 95 -8.86 4.66 -2.38
N SER A 96 -8.68 5.96 -2.15
CA SER A 96 -7.43 6.67 -2.38
C SER A 96 -6.97 7.35 -1.10
N ILE A 97 -5.70 7.24 -0.79
CA ILE A 97 -5.05 8.00 0.27
C ILE A 97 -4.36 9.17 -0.40
N VAL A 98 -4.76 10.39 -0.08
CA VAL A 98 -4.18 11.60 -0.68
C VAL A 98 -3.52 12.41 0.42
N ARG A 99 -2.33 12.94 0.13
CA ARG A 99 -1.65 13.91 0.97
C ARG A 99 -2.06 15.31 0.52
N CYS A 100 -2.69 16.06 1.41
CA CYS A 100 -3.04 17.45 1.18
C CYS A 100 -2.22 18.37 2.08
N SER A 101 -1.40 19.22 1.49
CA SER A 101 -0.69 20.29 2.20
C SER A 101 -1.59 21.51 2.49
N ASP A 102 -2.79 21.55 1.90
CA ASP A 102 -3.77 22.63 1.99
C ASP A 102 -5.17 22.08 2.35
N ASP A 103 -6.14 22.98 2.59
CA ASP A 103 -7.55 22.67 2.84
C ASP A 103 -8.32 22.17 1.60
N SER A 104 -7.65 21.80 0.50
CA SER A 104 -8.27 21.34 -0.75
C SER A 104 -9.18 20.13 -0.55
N TYR A 105 -8.86 19.25 0.41
CA TYR A 105 -9.68 18.09 0.77
C TYR A 105 -11.09 18.47 1.28
N THR A 106 -11.30 19.70 1.74
CA THR A 106 -12.63 20.18 2.19
C THR A 106 -13.65 20.23 1.05
N SER A 107 -13.19 20.21 -0.20
CA SER A 107 -14.05 20.17 -1.39
C SER A 107 -14.48 18.75 -1.77
N LEU A 108 -13.94 17.71 -1.13
CA LEU A 108 -14.28 16.32 -1.43
C LEU A 108 -15.64 15.96 -0.83
N GLU A 109 -16.47 15.25 -1.60
CA GLU A 109 -17.81 14.83 -1.17
C GLU A 109 -17.77 13.78 -0.07
N SER A 110 -16.75 12.92 -0.05
CA SER A 110 -16.61 11.83 0.91
C SER A 110 -15.14 11.53 1.21
N TYR A 111 -14.65 12.15 2.29
CA TYR A 111 -13.30 11.95 2.80
C TYR A 111 -13.30 11.59 4.29
N SER A 112 -12.21 10.98 4.75
CA SER A 112 -11.93 10.74 6.17
C SER A 112 -10.48 11.06 6.49
N ILE A 113 -10.23 11.82 7.54
CA ILE A 113 -8.87 12.19 7.94
C ILE A 113 -8.19 10.96 8.57
N LEU A 114 -7.05 10.55 7.99
CA LEU A 114 -6.24 9.44 8.49
C LEU A 114 -5.25 9.92 9.55
N GLY A 115 -4.62 11.07 9.31
CA GLY A 115 -3.62 11.61 10.21
C GLY A 115 -3.02 12.91 9.69
N PHE A 116 -2.15 13.48 10.51
CA PHE A 116 -1.45 14.73 10.22
C PHE A 116 0.06 14.50 10.36
N CYS A 117 0.85 15.06 9.46
CA CYS A 117 2.30 15.02 9.48
C CYS A 117 2.85 16.43 9.20
N GLY A 118 3.26 17.13 10.25
CA GLY A 118 3.68 18.52 10.10
C GLY A 118 2.53 19.41 9.61
N SER A 119 2.69 20.00 8.42
CA SER A 119 1.65 20.77 7.72
C SER A 119 0.78 19.92 6.80
N ASP A 120 1.18 18.69 6.50
CA ASP A 120 0.47 17.81 5.58
C ASP A 120 -0.64 17.04 6.31
N THR A 121 -1.80 16.97 5.67
CA THR A 121 -2.95 16.20 6.12
C THR A 121 -3.14 15.00 5.21
N PHE A 122 -3.13 13.80 5.77
CA PHE A 122 -3.46 12.59 5.03
C PHE A 122 -4.94 12.32 5.12
N ILE A 123 -5.61 12.27 3.98
CA ILE A 123 -7.03 11.98 3.87
C ILE A 123 -7.24 10.70 3.07
N LEU A 124 -8.25 9.97 3.47
CA LEU A 124 -8.80 8.82 2.76
C LEU A 124 -10.01 9.32 1.97
N ASP A 125 -9.85 9.37 0.66
CA ASP A 125 -10.90 9.65 -0.29
C ASP A 125 -11.60 8.35 -0.69
N THR A 126 -12.92 8.34 -0.52
CA THR A 126 -13.80 7.23 -0.95
C THR A 126 -14.89 7.73 -1.90
N SER A 127 -14.79 8.95 -2.42
CA SER A 127 -15.79 9.57 -3.29
C SER A 127 -15.92 8.82 -4.62
N GLU A 128 -14.80 8.39 -5.19
CA GLU A 128 -14.76 7.59 -6.41
C GLU A 128 -14.94 6.08 -6.15
N SER A 129 -15.06 5.68 -4.87
CA SER A 129 -15.33 4.28 -4.55
C SER A 129 -16.79 3.95 -4.84
N GLU A 130 -17.03 3.12 -5.85
CA GLU A 130 -18.38 2.63 -6.17
C GLU A 130 -18.85 1.52 -5.19
N ASN A 131 -18.00 1.17 -4.22
CA ASN A 131 -18.14 -0.04 -3.42
C ASN A 131 -18.60 0.26 -1.99
N ASP A 132 -19.92 0.32 -1.78
CA ASP A 132 -20.58 0.46 -0.46
C ASP A 132 -20.49 -0.80 0.43
N ASN A 133 -19.49 -1.64 0.19
CA ASN A 133 -19.39 -2.93 0.85
C ASN A 133 -19.14 -2.75 2.36
N LYS A 134 -19.94 -3.42 3.19
CA LYS A 134 -19.73 -3.45 4.65
C LYS A 134 -18.32 -3.92 5.03
N SER A 135 -17.71 -4.78 4.21
CA SER A 135 -16.33 -5.22 4.36
C SER A 135 -15.33 -4.10 4.09
N LEU A 136 -15.60 -3.25 3.10
CA LEU A 136 -14.78 -2.08 2.76
C LEU A 136 -14.76 -1.12 3.96
N LYS A 137 -15.94 -0.71 4.44
CA LYS A 137 -16.07 0.19 5.59
C LYS A 137 -15.41 -0.35 6.86
N LYS A 138 -15.41 -1.67 7.06
CA LYS A 138 -14.69 -2.28 8.20
C LYS A 138 -13.18 -2.19 8.00
N GLY A 139 -12.66 -2.58 6.82
CA GLY A 139 -11.24 -2.52 6.54
C GLY A 139 -10.68 -1.09 6.58
N LEU A 140 -11.45 -0.11 6.11
CA LEU A 140 -11.09 1.31 6.21
C LEU A 140 -10.94 1.79 7.66
N ARG A 141 -11.77 1.28 8.59
CA ARG A 141 -11.63 1.60 10.02
C ARG A 141 -10.38 0.97 10.63
N GLU A 142 -10.03 -0.25 10.21
CA GLU A 142 -8.82 -0.92 10.65
C GLU A 142 -7.58 -0.17 10.13
N LEU A 143 -7.60 0.21 8.84
CA LEU A 143 -6.60 1.07 8.22
C LEU A 143 -6.46 2.40 8.96
N GLN A 144 -7.56 3.10 9.20
CA GLN A 144 -7.57 4.36 9.96
C GLN A 144 -6.95 4.21 11.35
N SER A 145 -7.19 3.08 12.00
CA SER A 145 -6.64 2.82 13.34
C SER A 145 -5.16 2.43 13.34
N SER A 146 -4.64 1.90 12.24
CA SER A 146 -3.24 1.48 12.08
C SER A 146 -2.42 2.47 11.24
N PHE A 147 -3.04 3.51 10.69
CA PHE A 147 -2.35 4.51 9.88
C PHE A 147 -1.32 5.27 10.71
N VAL A 148 -0.08 5.26 10.22
CA VAL A 148 1.06 5.95 10.81
C VAL A 148 1.75 6.74 9.70
N ALA A 149 1.63 8.06 9.75
CA ALA A 149 2.43 8.92 8.89
C ALA A 149 3.91 8.85 9.31
N VAL A 150 4.80 8.64 8.34
CA VAL A 150 6.24 8.65 8.54
C VAL A 150 6.69 10.09 8.37
N VAL A 151 7.05 10.73 9.48
CA VAL A 151 7.79 11.99 9.41
C VAL A 151 9.19 11.61 8.93
N GLY A 152 9.50 11.88 7.65
CA GLY A 152 10.88 11.84 7.19
C GLY A 152 11.70 12.73 8.12
N GLU A 153 12.59 12.14 8.91
CA GLU A 153 13.55 12.93 9.66
C GLU A 153 14.37 13.71 8.63
N GLY A 154 14.10 15.02 8.56
CA GLY A 154 14.63 15.88 7.52
C GLY A 154 16.14 15.76 7.40
N GLN A 155 16.62 15.82 6.17
CA GLN A 155 17.95 16.30 5.84
C GLN A 155 17.86 17.40 4.80
#